data_AF-B8ABR6-F1
#
_entry.id   AF-B8ABR6-F1
#
_cell.length_a   1.000
_cell.length_b   1.000
_cell.length_c   1.000
_cell.angle_alpha   90.00
_cell.angle_beta   90.00
_cell.angle_gamma   90.00
#
_symmetry.space_group_name_H-M   'P 1'
#
loop_
_entity.id
_entity.type
_entity.pdbx_description
1 polymer ?
#
loop_
_entity_poly.entity_id
_entity_poly.type
_entity_poly.pdbx_seq_one_letter_code
_entity_poly.pdbx_strand_id
1 'polypeptide(L)'
;MEEPAQEQRWLVQIRSKTLLSEVLRGIGANEARYSCRAVADGYVGFAEATVYGARGVGEPFVVRAQGISAIRPCDAEESAAHALISVIKKECSVEFDDTNWFDMNRYHVETERLKRALGRARKKCNTLAKKARLLEIGWDRALDSLGSVNQICDDICSSVVGGPDADDLSHREVGVLYDVHRLGEYAESFVDEGLANLTSVAARYI
;
A
#
# COMPACT_ATOMS: atom_id res chain seq x y z
N MET A 1 -46.53 -24.90 38.16
CA MET A 1 -45.13 -24.49 38.31
C MET A 1 -44.52 -24.56 36.93
N GLU A 2 -44.31 -23.43 36.28
CA GLU A 2 -43.62 -23.36 34.98
C GLU A 2 -42.11 -23.41 35.24
N GLU A 3 -41.41 -24.32 34.56
CA GLU A 3 -39.95 -24.32 34.51
C GLU A 3 -39.47 -23.03 33.82
N PRO A 4 -38.48 -22.31 34.37
CA PRO A 4 -37.94 -21.15 33.68
C PRO A 4 -37.27 -21.60 32.37
N ALA A 5 -37.69 -20.97 31.27
CA ALA A 5 -37.12 -21.19 29.95
C ALA A 5 -35.58 -21.06 30.01
N GLN A 6 -34.87 -22.13 29.63
CA GLN A 6 -33.43 -22.10 29.46
C GLN A 6 -33.07 -21.03 28.43
N GLU A 7 -32.45 -19.93 28.88
CA GLU A 7 -31.82 -18.96 28.00
C GLU A 7 -30.85 -19.70 27.06
N GLN A 8 -31.12 -19.63 25.75
CA GLN A 8 -30.17 -20.10 24.74
C GLN A 8 -28.93 -19.22 24.79
N ARG A 9 -27.91 -19.71 25.49
CA ARG A 9 -26.59 -19.07 25.54
C ARG A 9 -25.77 -19.55 24.34
N TRP A 10 -25.43 -18.61 23.47
CA TRP A 10 -24.48 -18.85 22.38
C TRP A 10 -23.06 -18.88 22.95
N LEU A 11 -22.41 -20.04 22.89
CA LEU A 11 -21.01 -20.17 23.29
C LEU A 11 -20.12 -19.69 22.14
N VAL A 12 -19.42 -18.57 22.33
CA VAL A 12 -18.41 -18.09 21.39
C VAL A 12 -17.03 -18.51 21.89
N GLN A 13 -16.32 -19.32 21.12
CA GLN A 13 -14.94 -19.69 21.44
C GLN A 13 -13.96 -18.67 20.87
N ILE A 14 -13.12 -18.12 21.74
CA ILE A 14 -11.99 -17.28 21.36
C ILE A 14 -10.83 -18.18 20.94
N ARG A 15 -10.21 -17.89 19.79
CA ARG A 15 -9.03 -18.62 19.31
C ARG A 15 -7.83 -18.31 20.22
N SER A 16 -7.22 -19.36 20.76
CA SER A 16 -6.09 -19.25 21.71
C SER A 16 -4.90 -18.51 21.12
N LYS A 17 -4.61 -18.68 19.82
CA LYS A 17 -3.53 -17.93 19.15
C LYS A 17 -3.77 -16.42 19.17
N THR A 18 -5.02 -15.98 18.99
CA THR A 18 -5.37 -14.56 19.04
C THR A 18 -5.22 -14.00 20.45
N LEU A 19 -5.73 -14.74 21.45
CA LEU A 19 -5.56 -14.37 22.86
C LEU A 19 -4.08 -14.29 23.24
N LEU A 20 -3.28 -15.29 22.87
CA LEU A 20 -1.86 -15.33 23.17
C LEU A 20 -1.10 -14.13 22.60
N SER A 21 -1.38 -13.72 21.37
CA SER A 21 -0.75 -12.53 20.78
C SER A 21 -1.02 -11.27 21.62
N GLU A 22 -2.23 -11.11 22.16
CA GLU A 22 -2.58 -9.98 23.02
C GLU A 22 -1.86 -10.06 24.37
N VAL A 23 -1.82 -11.25 24.97
CA VAL A 23 -1.11 -11.49 26.23
C VAL A 23 0.36 -11.14 26.11
N LEU A 24 1.02 -11.64 25.06
CA LEU A 24 2.45 -11.39 24.82
C LEU A 24 2.74 -9.90 24.64
N ARG A 25 1.89 -9.19 23.89
CA ARG A 25 2.02 -7.75 23.73
C ARG A 25 1.85 -7.00 25.06
N GLY A 26 0.88 -7.40 25.89
CA GLY A 26 0.61 -6.79 27.18
C GLY A 26 1.76 -6.93 28.17
N ILE A 27 2.46 -8.08 28.16
CA ILE A 27 3.61 -8.34 29.04
C ILE A 27 4.96 -7.91 28.43
N GLY A 28 4.95 -7.31 27.23
CA GLY A 28 6.17 -6.87 26.56
C GLY A 28 7.04 -8.00 26.02
N ALA A 29 6.44 -9.12 25.62
CA ALA A 29 7.11 -10.25 24.97
C ALA A 29 7.13 -10.12 23.44
N ASN A 30 7.94 -10.94 22.76
CA ASN A 30 7.89 -11.07 21.30
C ASN A 30 6.66 -11.89 20.84
N GLU A 31 6.39 -11.88 19.53
CA GLU A 31 5.40 -12.77 18.94
C GLU A 31 5.79 -14.24 19.15
N ALA A 32 4.78 -15.07 19.46
CA ALA A 32 4.99 -16.50 19.62
C ALA A 32 5.45 -17.15 18.31
N ARG A 33 6.48 -17.99 18.41
CA ARG A 33 6.91 -18.87 17.33
C ARG A 33 6.24 -20.23 17.50
N TYR A 34 5.68 -20.72 16.41
CA TYR A 34 4.99 -22.00 16.38
C TYR A 34 5.80 -23.01 15.56
N SER A 35 5.80 -24.25 16.01
CA SER A 35 6.28 -25.39 15.23
C SER A 35 5.37 -26.58 15.44
N CYS A 36 5.24 -27.43 14.42
CA CYS A 36 4.45 -28.66 14.49
C CYS A 36 5.35 -29.85 14.19
N ARG A 37 5.15 -30.94 14.93
CA ARG A 37 5.79 -32.23 14.68
C ARG A 37 4.71 -33.26 14.37
N ALA A 38 4.86 -33.96 13.24
CA ALA A 38 4.02 -35.11 12.92
C ALA A 38 4.32 -36.26 13.90
N VAL A 39 3.27 -36.90 14.39
CA VAL A 39 3.29 -38.09 15.26
C VAL A 39 2.37 -39.16 14.64
N ALA A 40 2.39 -40.39 15.18
CA ALA A 40 1.65 -41.51 14.61
C ALA A 40 0.16 -41.20 14.36
N ASP A 41 -0.48 -40.46 15.27
CA ASP A 41 -1.92 -40.18 15.23
C ASP A 41 -2.26 -38.70 14.95
N GLY A 42 -1.34 -37.94 14.32
CA GLY A 42 -1.59 -36.56 13.94
C GLY A 42 -0.39 -35.64 14.13
N TYR A 43 -0.61 -34.49 14.77
CA TYR A 43 0.39 -33.44 14.94
C TYR A 43 0.39 -32.93 16.38
N VAL A 44 1.59 -32.69 16.90
CA VAL A 44 1.81 -32.00 18.17
C VAL A 44 2.39 -30.63 17.89
N GLY A 45 1.74 -29.59 18.42
CA GLY A 45 2.19 -28.21 18.31
C GLY A 45 3.09 -27.81 19.48
N PHE A 46 4.04 -26.94 19.19
CA PHE A 46 4.91 -26.29 20.16
C PHE A 46 4.85 -24.79 19.94
N ALA A 47 4.78 -24.04 21.03
CA ALA A 47 4.80 -22.59 21.01
C ALA A 47 5.93 -22.09 21.94
N GLU A 48 6.68 -21.11 21.47
CA GLU A 48 7.70 -20.43 22.28
C GLU A 48 7.60 -18.90 22.15
N ALA A 49 7.88 -18.19 23.24
CA ALA A 49 8.00 -16.74 23.25
C ALA A 49 9.09 -16.31 24.24
N THR A 50 9.67 -15.14 24.01
CA THR A 50 10.67 -14.51 24.87
C THR A 50 10.01 -13.32 25.56
N VAL A 51 9.96 -13.38 26.89
CA VAL A 51 9.43 -12.31 27.73
C VAL A 51 10.59 -11.41 28.15
N TYR A 52 10.44 -10.12 27.90
CA TYR A 52 11.39 -9.10 28.33
C TYR A 52 10.89 -8.50 29.64
N GLY A 53 11.75 -8.39 30.66
CA GLY A 53 11.37 -7.82 31.95
C GLY A 53 10.78 -6.41 31.81
N ALA A 54 9.87 -6.05 32.73
CA ALA A 54 9.20 -4.75 32.70
C ALA A 54 10.25 -3.61 32.67
N ARG A 55 10.20 -2.78 31.61
CA ARG A 55 11.15 -1.67 31.36
C ARG A 55 12.63 -2.10 31.27
N GLY A 56 12.92 -3.31 30.80
CA GLY A 56 14.31 -3.77 30.61
C GLY A 56 15.04 -4.11 31.91
N VAL A 57 14.31 -4.23 33.02
CA VAL A 57 14.86 -4.69 34.30
C VAL A 57 14.56 -6.18 34.42
N GLY A 58 15.59 -6.99 34.21
CA GLY A 58 15.52 -8.46 34.24
C GLY A 58 16.03 -9.08 32.94
N GLU A 59 16.76 -10.18 33.04
CA GLU A 59 17.21 -10.94 31.88
C GLU A 59 15.99 -11.48 31.11
N PRO A 60 15.97 -11.38 29.77
CA PRO A 60 14.94 -11.99 28.97
C PRO A 60 14.92 -13.50 29.21
N PHE A 61 13.74 -14.08 29.41
CA PHE A 61 13.59 -15.53 29.55
C PHE A 61 12.61 -16.07 28.52
N VAL A 62 12.80 -17.34 28.17
CA VAL A 62 12.01 -18.02 27.13
C VAL A 62 10.97 -18.91 27.78
N VAL A 63 9.71 -18.66 27.48
CA VAL A 63 8.58 -19.52 27.83
C VAL A 63 8.28 -20.47 26.67
N ARG A 64 8.05 -21.74 27.00
CA ARG A 64 7.75 -22.77 26.01
C ARG A 64 6.61 -23.64 26.48
N ALA A 65 5.78 -24.08 25.54
CA ALA A 65 4.74 -25.04 25.83
C ALA A 65 4.52 -26.01 24.67
N GLN A 66 4.11 -27.22 25.03
CA GLN A 66 3.67 -28.25 24.12
C GLN A 66 2.16 -28.41 24.27
N GLY A 67 1.45 -28.41 23.14
CA GLY A 67 0.02 -28.70 23.09
C GLY A 67 -0.28 -30.20 23.10
N ILE A 68 -1.56 -30.54 23.24
CA ILE A 68 -2.06 -31.88 22.96
C ILE A 68 -2.07 -32.18 21.44
N SER A 69 -2.02 -33.47 21.10
CA SER A 69 -2.07 -33.94 19.71
C SER A 69 -3.40 -33.56 19.04
N ALA A 70 -3.35 -33.20 17.77
CA ALA A 70 -4.53 -32.93 16.95
C ALA A 70 -4.35 -33.48 15.53
N ILE A 71 -5.47 -33.75 14.85
CA ILE A 71 -5.48 -34.29 13.48
C ILE A 71 -4.87 -33.29 12.49
N ARG A 72 -5.09 -31.99 12.71
CA ARG A 72 -4.60 -30.92 11.82
C ARG A 72 -3.51 -30.10 12.50
N PRO A 73 -2.47 -29.66 11.75
CA PRO A 73 -1.43 -28.80 12.30
C PRO A 73 -1.96 -27.51 12.92
N CYS A 74 -2.96 -26.88 12.30
CA CYS A 74 -3.54 -25.63 12.82
C CYS A 74 -4.19 -25.80 14.20
N ASP A 75 -4.80 -26.97 14.46
CA ASP A 75 -5.46 -27.25 15.73
C ASP A 75 -4.42 -27.63 16.80
N ALA A 76 -3.32 -28.28 16.39
CA ALA A 76 -2.18 -28.54 17.25
C ALA A 76 -1.48 -27.23 17.68
N GLU A 77 -1.37 -26.23 16.78
CA GLU A 77 -0.87 -24.90 17.13
C GLU A 77 -1.79 -24.14 18.09
N GLU A 78 -3.12 -24.21 17.90
CA GLU A 78 -4.08 -23.61 18.85
C GLU A 78 -3.97 -24.24 20.24
N SER A 79 -3.80 -25.55 20.27
CA SER A 79 -3.55 -26.31 21.49
C SER A 79 -2.24 -25.87 22.18
N ALA A 80 -1.17 -25.69 21.41
CA ALA A 80 0.10 -25.18 21.92
C ALA A 80 -0.01 -23.73 22.42
N ALA A 81 -0.78 -22.88 21.73
CA ALA A 81 -1.07 -21.52 22.18
C ALA A 81 -1.80 -21.53 23.52
N HIS A 82 -2.80 -22.39 23.67
CA HIS A 82 -3.55 -22.55 24.92
C HIS A 82 -2.65 -23.01 26.07
N ALA A 83 -1.78 -23.98 25.82
CA ALA A 83 -0.79 -24.45 26.79
C ALA A 83 0.18 -23.32 27.18
N LEU A 84 0.66 -22.54 26.22
CA LEU A 84 1.59 -21.44 26.48
C LEU A 84 0.95 -20.32 27.29
N ILE A 85 -0.33 -20.00 27.03
CA ILE A 85 -1.10 -19.08 27.86
C ILE A 85 -1.10 -19.54 29.33
N SER A 86 -1.29 -20.83 29.57
CA SER A 86 -1.30 -21.39 30.93
C SER A 86 0.08 -21.31 31.60
N VAL A 87 1.15 -21.54 30.85
CA VAL A 87 2.53 -21.34 31.31
C VAL A 87 2.78 -19.88 31.68
N ILE A 88 2.37 -18.93 30.82
CA ILE A 88 2.52 -17.49 31.08
C ILE A 88 1.75 -17.06 32.33
N LYS A 89 0.49 -17.50 32.51
CA LYS A 89 -0.28 -17.22 33.73
C LYS A 89 0.51 -17.62 34.99
N LYS A 90 1.14 -18.80 34.95
CA LYS A 90 1.89 -19.36 36.08
C LYS A 90 3.24 -18.68 36.29
N GLU A 91 4.03 -18.54 35.23
CA GLU A 91 5.42 -18.08 35.32
C GLU A 91 5.54 -16.55 35.37
N CYS A 92 4.61 -15.83 34.74
CA CYS A 92 4.61 -14.36 34.68
C CYS A 92 3.60 -13.71 35.64
N SER A 93 2.86 -14.51 36.44
CA SER A 93 1.80 -14.03 37.36
C SER A 93 0.78 -13.11 36.67
N VAL A 94 0.35 -13.48 35.47
CA VAL A 94 -0.56 -12.67 34.64
C VAL A 94 -2.01 -13.07 34.88
N GLU A 95 -2.85 -12.08 35.18
CA GLU A 95 -4.30 -12.23 35.22
C GLU A 95 -4.92 -11.72 33.91
N PHE A 96 -5.99 -12.37 33.45
CA PHE A 96 -6.74 -11.92 32.26
C PHE A 96 -8.07 -11.33 32.67
N ASP A 97 -8.24 -10.06 32.35
CA ASP A 97 -9.53 -9.39 32.34
C ASP A 97 -10.09 -9.46 30.90
N ASP A 98 -11.23 -10.13 30.73
CA ASP A 98 -11.88 -10.34 29.44
C ASP A 98 -13.00 -9.33 29.17
N THR A 99 -13.24 -8.38 30.08
CA THR A 99 -14.34 -7.39 29.98
C THR A 99 -14.25 -6.51 28.72
N ASN A 100 -13.05 -6.27 28.22
CA ASN A 100 -12.79 -5.43 27.04
C ASN A 100 -12.40 -6.22 25.78
N TRP A 101 -12.50 -7.56 25.80
CA TRP A 101 -11.99 -8.42 24.73
C TRP A 101 -12.62 -8.10 23.37
N PHE A 102 -13.93 -7.90 23.32
CA PHE A 102 -14.66 -7.62 22.08
C PHE A 102 -14.22 -6.30 21.44
N ASP A 103 -13.99 -5.26 22.25
CA ASP A 103 -13.54 -3.96 21.78
C ASP A 103 -12.12 -4.07 21.21
N MET A 104 -11.21 -4.71 21.95
CA MET A 104 -9.82 -4.92 21.53
C MET A 104 -9.71 -5.71 20.23
N ASN A 105 -10.48 -6.80 20.10
CA ASN A 105 -10.47 -7.60 18.87
C ASN A 105 -11.02 -6.83 17.67
N ARG A 106 -12.04 -5.98 17.87
CA ARG A 106 -12.58 -5.10 16.83
C ARG A 106 -11.52 -4.10 16.36
N TYR A 107 -10.80 -3.45 17.27
CA TYR A 107 -9.74 -2.51 16.93
C TYR A 107 -8.61 -3.17 16.12
N HIS A 108 -8.23 -4.41 16.44
CA HIS A 108 -7.23 -5.14 15.67
C HIS A 108 -7.65 -5.43 14.24
N VAL A 109 -8.88 -5.92 14.06
CA VAL A 109 -9.43 -6.19 12.72
C VAL A 109 -9.50 -4.90 11.90
N GLU A 110 -9.94 -3.80 12.49
CA GLU A 110 -9.99 -2.49 11.83
C GLU A 110 -8.59 -1.97 11.48
N THR A 111 -7.63 -2.10 12.40
CA THR A 111 -6.23 -1.70 12.17
C THR A 111 -5.60 -2.47 11.02
N GLU A 112 -5.77 -3.79 10.95
CA GLU A 112 -5.25 -4.61 9.86
C GLU A 112 -5.94 -4.30 8.53
N ARG A 113 -7.26 -4.01 8.55
CA ARG A 113 -7.98 -3.53 7.36
C ARG A 113 -7.41 -2.20 6.86
N LEU A 114 -7.14 -1.26 7.76
CA LEU A 114 -6.55 0.05 7.44
C LEU A 114 -5.14 -0.10 6.87
N LYS A 115 -4.27 -0.92 7.46
CA LYS A 115 -2.92 -1.19 6.92
C LYS A 115 -2.98 -1.71 5.48
N ARG A 116 -3.89 -2.65 5.19
CA ARG A 116 -4.09 -3.17 3.82
C ARG A 116 -4.61 -2.09 2.87
N ALA A 117 -5.56 -1.26 3.32
CA ALA A 117 -6.10 -0.16 2.52
C ALA A 117 -5.02 0.88 2.19
N LEU A 118 -4.22 1.28 3.17
CA LEU A 118 -3.08 2.17 3.01
C LEU A 118 -2.04 1.58 2.03
N GLY A 119 -1.73 0.29 2.16
CA GLY A 119 -0.84 -0.41 1.23
C GLY A 119 -1.34 -0.38 -0.21
N ARG A 120 -2.66 -0.56 -0.43
CA ARG A 120 -3.29 -0.43 -1.76
C ARG A 120 -3.24 1.01 -2.27
N ALA A 121 -3.53 1.99 -1.43
CA ALA A 121 -3.49 3.41 -1.79
C ALA A 121 -2.07 3.81 -2.22
N ARG A 122 -1.05 3.45 -1.45
CA ARG A 122 0.36 3.72 -1.78
C ARG A 122 0.77 3.10 -3.12
N LYS A 123 0.36 1.86 -3.39
CA LYS A 123 0.59 1.23 -4.71
C LYS A 123 -0.06 2.02 -5.84
N LYS A 124 -1.31 2.46 -5.68
CA LYS A 124 -2.00 3.30 -6.67
C LYS A 124 -1.30 4.63 -6.89
N CYS A 125 -0.91 5.33 -5.82
CA CYS A 125 -0.17 6.59 -5.92
C CYS A 125 1.15 6.40 -6.68
N ASN A 126 1.91 5.34 -6.38
CA ASN A 126 3.16 5.05 -7.11
C ASN A 126 2.91 4.78 -8.61
N THR A 127 1.85 4.06 -8.94
CA THR A 127 1.47 3.82 -10.35
C THR A 127 1.07 5.11 -11.05
N LEU A 128 0.29 5.97 -10.39
CA LEU A 128 -0.11 7.27 -10.93
C LEU A 128 1.10 8.18 -11.13
N ALA A 129 2.03 8.24 -10.17
CA ALA A 129 3.26 9.01 -10.29
C ALA A 129 4.11 8.55 -11.50
N LYS A 130 4.22 7.23 -11.73
CA LYS A 130 4.89 6.70 -12.94
C LYS A 130 4.20 7.11 -14.23
N LYS A 131 2.87 7.05 -14.27
CA LYS A 131 2.09 7.47 -15.44
C LYS A 131 2.21 8.97 -15.70
N ALA A 132 2.13 9.79 -14.66
CA ALA A 132 2.31 11.24 -14.75
C ALA A 132 3.68 11.59 -15.34
N ARG A 133 4.76 10.96 -14.86
CA ARG A 133 6.10 11.16 -15.41
C ARG A 133 6.24 10.75 -16.88
N LEU A 134 5.58 9.68 -17.31
CA LEU A 134 5.57 9.28 -18.72
C LEU A 134 4.81 10.28 -19.59
N LEU A 135 3.70 10.84 -19.08
CA LEU A 135 2.96 11.89 -19.77
C LEU A 135 3.77 13.17 -19.88
N GLU A 136 4.47 13.58 -18.83
CA GLU A 136 5.38 14.72 -18.82
C GLU A 136 6.46 14.58 -19.90
N ILE A 137 7.18 13.43 -19.94
CA ILE A 137 8.18 13.15 -20.97
C ILE A 137 7.56 13.16 -22.39
N GLY A 138 6.38 12.57 -22.55
CA GLY A 138 5.68 12.54 -23.84
C GLY A 138 5.26 13.94 -24.31
N TRP A 139 4.87 14.78 -23.36
CA TRP A 139 4.49 16.16 -23.60
C TRP A 139 5.68 17.02 -24.00
N ASP A 140 6.79 16.95 -23.27
CA ASP A 140 8.03 17.68 -23.59
C ASP A 140 8.49 17.39 -25.02
N ARG A 141 8.48 16.11 -25.42
CA ARG A 141 8.83 15.69 -26.79
C ARG A 141 7.86 16.23 -27.86
N ALA A 142 6.57 16.35 -27.53
CA ALA A 142 5.59 16.90 -28.45
C ALA A 142 5.84 18.41 -28.63
N LEU A 143 6.15 19.13 -27.55
CA LEU A 143 6.54 20.54 -27.60
C LEU A 143 7.83 20.74 -28.41
N ASP A 144 8.87 19.93 -28.18
CA ASP A 144 10.12 19.99 -28.95
C ASP A 144 9.87 19.76 -30.45
N SER A 145 8.98 18.82 -30.79
CA SER A 145 8.62 18.53 -32.18
C SER A 145 7.86 19.69 -32.82
N LEU A 146 6.92 20.30 -32.11
CA LEU A 146 6.19 21.48 -32.57
C LEU A 146 7.12 22.68 -32.76
N GLY A 147 8.03 22.93 -31.82
CA GLY A 147 9.06 23.96 -31.96
C GLY A 147 9.97 23.72 -33.17
N SER A 148 10.34 22.47 -33.43
CA SER A 148 11.11 22.10 -34.63
C SER A 148 10.33 22.36 -35.92
N VAL A 149 9.03 22.03 -35.96
CA VAL A 149 8.16 22.33 -37.12
C VAL A 149 8.04 23.83 -37.33
N ASN A 150 7.87 24.61 -36.26
CA ASN A 150 7.79 26.06 -36.34
C ASN A 150 9.07 26.65 -36.93
N GLN A 151 10.24 26.24 -36.42
CA GLN A 151 11.53 26.68 -36.95
C GLN A 151 11.70 26.35 -38.44
N ILE A 152 11.29 25.16 -38.88
CA ILE A 152 11.34 24.78 -40.31
C ILE A 152 10.44 25.70 -41.14
N CYS A 153 9.25 26.03 -40.64
CA CYS A 153 8.34 26.96 -41.33
C CYS A 153 8.96 28.35 -41.43
N ASP A 154 9.56 28.86 -40.35
CA ASP A 154 10.23 30.15 -40.31
C ASP A 154 11.45 30.21 -41.24
N ASP A 155 12.26 29.15 -41.29
CA ASP A 155 13.43 29.05 -42.17
C ASP A 155 13.01 29.05 -43.65
N ILE A 156 11.93 28.33 -44.00
CA ILE A 156 11.36 28.32 -45.36
C ILE A 156 10.82 29.70 -45.72
N CYS A 157 10.02 30.31 -44.85
CA CYS A 157 9.47 31.64 -45.10
C CYS A 157 10.58 32.70 -45.23
N SER A 158 11.60 32.66 -44.37
CA SER A 158 12.71 33.63 -44.39
C SER A 158 13.61 33.48 -45.61
N SER A 159 13.93 32.24 -46.02
CA SER A 159 14.78 31.98 -47.18
C SER A 159 14.12 32.36 -48.51
N VAL A 160 12.80 32.22 -48.61
CA VAL A 160 12.05 32.45 -49.84
C VAL A 160 11.53 33.89 -49.96
N VAL A 161 11.11 34.52 -48.86
CA VAL A 161 10.55 35.90 -48.87
C VAL A 161 11.64 36.98 -48.72
N GLY A 162 12.82 36.63 -48.18
CA GLY A 162 13.96 37.54 -48.02
C GLY A 162 15.16 37.29 -48.93
N GLY A 163 15.08 36.29 -49.82
CA GLY A 163 16.17 35.88 -50.72
C GLY A 163 16.19 36.61 -52.07
N PRO A 164 17.29 36.48 -52.85
CA PRO A 164 17.44 37.13 -54.16
C PRO A 164 16.40 36.70 -55.21
N ASP A 165 15.69 35.59 -54.98
CA ASP A 165 14.66 35.03 -55.88
C ASP A 165 13.22 35.38 -55.45
N ALA A 166 13.04 36.25 -54.44
CA ALA A 166 11.70 36.59 -53.92
C ALA A 166 10.77 37.24 -54.96
N ASP A 167 11.35 37.95 -55.94
CA ASP A 167 10.62 38.61 -57.02
C ASP A 167 10.21 37.63 -58.16
N ASP A 168 10.77 36.41 -58.19
CA ASP A 168 10.52 35.40 -59.25
C ASP A 168 9.43 34.37 -58.85
N LEU A 169 8.79 34.52 -57.69
CA LEU A 169 7.79 33.59 -57.18
C LEU A 169 6.46 33.70 -57.93
N SER A 170 5.90 32.55 -58.33
CA SER A 170 4.55 32.49 -58.87
C SER A 170 3.49 32.69 -57.78
N HIS A 171 2.29 33.15 -58.15
CA HIS A 171 1.16 33.28 -57.23
C HIS A 171 0.81 31.98 -56.48
N ARG A 172 1.09 30.81 -57.06
CA ARG A 172 0.88 29.52 -56.43
C ARG A 172 1.90 29.26 -55.31
N GLU A 173 3.16 29.63 -55.54
CA GLU A 173 4.23 29.47 -54.55
C GLU A 173 4.06 30.45 -53.38
N VAL A 174 3.62 31.69 -53.66
CA VAL A 174 3.22 32.66 -52.63
C VAL A 174 2.08 32.13 -51.75
N GLY A 175 1.09 31.46 -52.34
CA GLY A 175 0.00 30.83 -51.58
C GLY A 175 0.49 29.71 -50.65
N VAL A 176 1.42 28.87 -51.11
CA VAL A 176 2.02 27.81 -50.27
C VAL A 176 2.83 28.39 -49.11
N LEU A 177 3.57 29.48 -49.33
CA LEU A 177 4.33 30.15 -48.26
C LEU A 177 3.42 30.79 -47.21
N TYR A 178 2.28 31.35 -47.63
CA TYR A 178 1.28 31.87 -46.72
C TYR A 178 0.66 30.76 -45.86
N ASP A 179 0.36 29.60 -46.45
CA ASP A 179 -0.15 28.44 -45.72
C ASP A 179 0.89 27.88 -44.73
N VAL A 180 2.18 27.86 -45.09
CA VAL A 180 3.29 27.48 -44.20
C VAL A 180 3.46 28.45 -43.05
N HIS A 181 3.38 29.76 -43.30
CA HIS A 181 3.45 30.78 -42.25
C HIS A 181 2.28 30.65 -41.26
N ARG A 182 1.06 30.44 -41.76
CA ARG A 182 -0.13 30.19 -40.93
C ARG A 182 -0.01 28.93 -40.08
N LEU A 183 0.66 27.90 -40.61
CA LEU A 183 0.91 26.68 -39.86
C LEU A 183 1.88 26.92 -38.70
N GLY A 184 2.90 27.78 -38.90
CA GLY A 184 3.81 28.23 -37.86
C GLY A 184 3.09 28.98 -36.72
N GLU A 185 2.32 30.01 -37.05
CA GLU A 185 1.52 30.77 -36.08
C GLU A 185 0.55 29.86 -35.28
N TYR A 186 -0.08 28.89 -35.97
CA TYR A 186 -0.94 27.91 -35.32
C TYR A 186 -0.18 27.02 -34.34
N ALA A 187 1.03 26.56 -34.72
CA ALA A 187 1.86 25.72 -33.86
C ALA A 187 2.31 26.48 -32.60
N GLU A 188 2.75 27.73 -32.75
CA GLU A 188 3.17 28.59 -31.63
C GLU A 188 2.02 28.87 -30.66
N SER A 189 0.84 29.26 -31.17
CA SER A 189 -0.34 29.49 -30.33
C SER A 189 -0.74 28.25 -29.50
N PHE A 190 -0.58 27.05 -30.06
CA PHE A 190 -0.91 25.81 -29.36
C PHE A 190 0.11 25.45 -28.28
N VAL A 191 1.39 25.78 -28.51
CA VAL A 191 2.47 25.62 -27.54
C VAL A 191 2.23 26.54 -26.33
N ASP A 192 1.91 27.80 -26.57
CA ASP A 192 1.64 28.78 -25.52
C ASP A 192 0.40 28.42 -24.68
N GLU A 193 -0.69 28.02 -25.34
CA GLU A 193 -1.90 27.56 -24.65
C GLU A 193 -1.62 26.31 -23.80
N GLY A 194 -0.85 25.37 -24.34
CA GLY A 194 -0.40 24.17 -23.63
C GLY A 194 0.42 24.50 -22.37
N LEU A 195 1.36 25.44 -22.49
CA LEU A 195 2.22 25.87 -21.39
C LEU A 195 1.44 26.59 -20.28
N ALA A 196 0.51 27.48 -20.67
CA ALA A 196 -0.36 28.20 -19.74
C ALA A 196 -1.26 27.24 -18.95
N ASN A 197 -1.85 26.25 -19.63
CA ASN A 197 -2.69 25.23 -18.99
C ASN A 197 -1.88 24.38 -17.99
N LEU A 198 -0.66 24.00 -18.33
CA LEU A 198 0.23 23.25 -17.42
C LEU A 198 0.62 24.05 -16.18
N THR A 199 0.99 25.32 -16.36
CA THR A 199 1.38 26.20 -15.26
C THR A 199 0.21 26.42 -14.28
N SER A 200 -1.01 26.54 -14.82
CA SER A 200 -2.25 26.64 -14.04
C SER A 200 -2.57 25.36 -13.26
N VAL A 201 -2.38 24.19 -13.88
CA VAL A 201 -2.61 22.90 -13.20
C VAL A 201 -1.54 22.67 -12.12
N ALA A 202 -0.27 22.94 -12.39
CA ALA A 202 0.80 22.79 -11.42
C ALA A 202 0.59 23.66 -10.16
N ALA A 203 0.08 24.89 -10.33
CA ALA A 203 -0.23 25.81 -9.23
C ALA A 203 -1.39 25.35 -8.32
N ARG A 204 -2.25 24.42 -8.77
CA ARG A 204 -3.37 23.90 -7.96
C ARG A 204 -2.98 22.74 -7.03
N TYR A 205 -1.78 22.21 -7.19
CA TYR A 205 -1.29 21.03 -6.46
C TYR A 205 -0.08 21.32 -5.55
N ILE A 206 0.32 22.59 -5.42
CA ILE A 206 1.29 23.12 -4.43
C ILE A 206 0.51 23.86 -3.35
#